data_AF-A0A8S3IJA0-F1
#
_entry.id   AF-A0A8S3IJA0-F1
#
_cell.length_a   1.000
_cell.length_b   1.000
_cell.length_c   1.000
_cell.angle_alpha   90.00
_cell.angle_beta   90.00
_cell.angle_gamma   90.00
#
_symmetry.space_group_name_H-M   'P 1'
#
loop_
_entity.id
_entity.type
_entity.pdbx_description
1 polymer ?
#
loop_
_entity_poly.entity_id
_entity_poly.type
_entity_poly.pdbx_seq_one_letter_code
_entity_poly.pdbx_strand_id
1 'polypeptide(L)'
;MIYMINTTVSSELTVNNPIYDRRGDGNSSCYYDTFDLSVSIAGTYRIGSKSAMDTYGYLYNGSFIPNHPNLNLIASDDDSSGGAQFGFALSLQPHAIYTLLVTTFSDFETGPYTVIASGLQRVTLTRTSIVGTTP
;
A
#
# COMPACT_ATOMS: atom_id res chain seq x y z
N MET A 1 -28.16 4.67 -8.19
CA MET A 1 -27.35 4.11 -7.09
C MET A 1 -26.25 3.28 -7.72
N ILE A 2 -24.99 3.70 -7.58
CA ILE A 2 -23.84 2.92 -8.06
C ILE A 2 -23.37 2.09 -6.87
N TYR A 3 -23.40 0.77 -7.00
CA TYR A 3 -22.89 -0.13 -5.96
C TYR A 3 -21.37 -0.26 -6.12
N MET A 4 -20.63 -0.10 -5.03
CA MET A 4 -19.20 -0.42 -4.96
C MET A 4 -19.02 -1.75 -4.24
N ILE A 5 -18.09 -2.57 -4.73
CA ILE A 5 -17.68 -3.82 -4.10
C ILE A 5 -16.43 -3.54 -3.28
N ASN A 6 -16.46 -3.93 -2.00
CA ASN A 6 -15.30 -3.83 -1.12
C ASN A 6 -14.52 -5.16 -1.10
N THR A 7 -13.20 -5.05 -1.19
CA THR A 7 -12.23 -6.08 -0.85
C THR A 7 -11.50 -5.63 0.41
N THR A 8 -11.31 -6.54 1.35
CA THR A 8 -10.51 -6.28 2.57
C THR A 8 -9.42 -7.33 2.71
N VAL A 9 -8.21 -6.90 3.03
CA VAL A 9 -7.08 -7.78 3.37
C VAL A 9 -6.44 -7.26 4.65
N SER A 10 -6.19 -8.15 5.61
CA SER A 10 -5.51 -7.80 6.86
C SER A 10 -4.11 -8.39 6.89
N SER A 11 -3.18 -7.67 7.52
CA SER A 11 -1.83 -8.13 7.80
C SER A 11 -1.26 -7.43 9.04
N GLU A 12 0.03 -7.63 9.30
CA GLU A 12 0.74 -7.05 10.44
C GLU A 12 2.16 -6.67 10.04
N LEU A 13 2.55 -5.43 10.31
CA LEU A 13 3.94 -5.00 10.23
C LEU A 13 4.64 -5.44 11.51
N THR A 14 5.71 -6.20 11.38
CA THR A 14 6.51 -6.75 12.47
C THR A 14 7.98 -6.41 12.26
N VAL A 15 8.80 -6.65 13.27
CA VAL A 15 10.25 -6.47 13.18
C VAL A 15 10.95 -7.38 12.14
N ASN A 16 10.24 -8.40 11.65
CA ASN A 16 10.75 -9.32 10.62
C ASN A 16 10.40 -8.86 9.19
N ASN A 17 9.57 -7.83 9.04
CA ASN A 17 9.32 -7.23 7.74
C ASN A 17 10.60 -6.55 7.23
N PRO A 18 10.80 -6.49 5.91
CA PRO A 18 11.88 -5.70 5.35
C PRO A 18 11.70 -4.22 5.71
N ILE A 19 12.82 -3.51 5.78
CA ILE A 19 12.86 -2.07 6.00
C ILE A 19 13.30 -1.36 4.74
N TYR A 20 12.87 -0.11 4.60
CA TYR A 20 13.38 0.78 3.56
C TYR A 20 13.44 2.22 4.07
N ASP A 21 14.24 3.03 3.38
CA ASP A 21 14.29 4.47 3.59
C ASP A 21 13.11 5.11 2.85
N ARG A 22 12.02 5.32 3.58
CA ARG A 22 10.77 5.91 3.07
C ARG A 22 10.98 7.29 2.46
N ARG A 23 11.86 8.11 3.04
CA ARG A 23 12.14 9.49 2.61
C ARG A 23 13.16 9.56 1.48
N GLY A 24 13.96 8.52 1.28
CA GLY A 24 15.04 8.50 0.27
C GLY A 24 16.20 9.44 0.61
N ASP A 25 16.32 9.88 1.87
CA ASP A 25 17.34 10.81 2.37
C ASP A 25 18.42 10.14 3.26
N GLY A 26 18.32 8.82 3.43
CA GLY A 26 19.18 7.99 4.27
C GLY A 26 18.84 8.01 5.77
N ASN A 27 17.77 8.71 6.18
CA ASN A 27 17.48 8.97 7.59
C ASN A 27 16.13 8.42 8.07
N SER A 28 15.46 7.58 7.28
CA SER A 28 14.23 6.89 7.70
C SER A 28 14.35 5.38 7.61
N SER A 29 13.56 4.66 8.41
CA SER A 29 13.57 3.20 8.46
C SER A 29 12.20 2.70 8.87
N CYS A 30 11.40 2.35 7.87
CA CYS A 30 10.03 1.88 8.08
C CYS A 30 9.90 0.42 7.62
N TYR A 31 9.24 -0.40 8.44
CA TYR A 31 8.81 -1.73 8.04
C TYR A 31 7.74 -1.63 6.96
N TYR A 32 7.75 -2.54 5.99
CA TYR A 32 6.74 -2.51 4.94
C TYR A 32 6.26 -3.89 4.50
N ASP A 33 5.07 -3.88 3.90
CA ASP A 33 4.50 -4.97 3.12
C ASP A 33 4.21 -4.49 1.71
N THR A 34 4.28 -5.39 0.74
CA THR A 34 3.78 -5.13 -0.61
C THR A 34 2.66 -6.10 -1.00
N PHE A 35 1.76 -5.61 -1.84
CA PHE A 35 0.68 -6.37 -2.44
C PHE A 35 0.66 -6.14 -3.94
N ASP A 36 0.58 -7.21 -4.70
CA ASP A 36 0.22 -7.14 -6.11
C ASP A 36 -1.26 -6.75 -6.19
N LEU A 37 -1.53 -5.64 -6.88
CA LEU A 37 -2.86 -5.08 -7.05
C LEU A 37 -3.26 -5.20 -8.52
N SER A 38 -4.42 -5.83 -8.77
CA SER A 38 -5.00 -5.89 -10.12
C SER A 38 -6.50 -5.63 -10.12
N VAL A 39 -6.97 -5.12 -11.26
CA VAL A 39 -8.39 -4.85 -11.53
C VAL A 39 -8.80 -5.48 -12.86
N SER A 40 -10.05 -5.90 -12.97
CA SER A 40 -10.56 -6.55 -14.19
C SER A 40 -11.20 -5.57 -15.18
N ILE A 41 -11.55 -4.35 -14.74
CA ILE A 41 -12.12 -3.30 -15.57
C ILE A 41 -11.46 -1.96 -15.27
N ALA A 42 -11.39 -1.11 -16.29
CA ALA A 42 -10.91 0.26 -16.11
C ALA A 42 -11.91 1.06 -15.28
N GLY A 43 -11.42 1.92 -14.39
CA GLY A 43 -12.28 2.78 -13.60
C GLY A 43 -11.60 3.35 -12.37
N THR A 44 -12.34 4.14 -11.61
CA THR A 44 -11.86 4.72 -10.35
C THR A 44 -12.05 3.73 -9.21
N TYR A 45 -10.95 3.46 -8.50
CA TYR A 45 -10.92 2.64 -7.30
C TYR A 45 -10.46 3.49 -6.13
N ARG A 46 -11.01 3.20 -4.94
CA ARG A 46 -10.58 3.79 -3.67
C ARG A 46 -9.85 2.74 -2.87
N ILE A 47 -8.69 3.09 -2.34
CA ILE A 47 -7.86 2.20 -1.53
C ILE A 47 -7.47 2.98 -0.28
N GLY A 48 -7.62 2.37 0.89
CA GLY A 48 -7.20 2.96 2.15
C GLY A 48 -6.96 1.91 3.22
N SER A 49 -6.64 2.35 4.43
CA SER A 49 -6.36 1.48 5.56
C SER A 49 -7.28 1.73 6.77
N LYS A 50 -7.21 0.79 7.71
CA LYS A 50 -7.68 0.91 9.07
C LYS A 50 -6.68 0.24 10.01
N SER A 51 -6.24 0.99 11.02
CA SER A 51 -5.24 0.57 12.00
C SER A 51 -5.35 1.43 13.25
N ALA A 52 -4.64 1.03 14.31
CA ALA A 52 -4.29 1.91 15.42
C ALA A 52 -2.95 2.64 15.19
N MET A 53 -2.14 2.17 14.23
CA MET A 53 -0.91 2.82 13.78
C MET A 53 -1.22 3.99 12.85
N ASP A 54 -0.28 4.92 12.73
CA ASP A 54 -0.27 5.94 11.67
C ASP A 54 0.26 5.33 10.37
N THR A 55 -0.64 4.88 9.49
CA THR A 55 -0.26 4.11 8.30
C THR A 55 -0.02 5.01 7.09
N TYR A 56 1.05 4.74 6.35
CA TYR A 56 1.36 5.39 5.08
C TYR A 56 1.21 4.38 3.94
N GLY A 57 0.43 4.72 2.91
CA GLY A 57 0.25 3.92 1.71
C GLY A 57 0.95 4.52 0.49
N TYR A 58 1.55 3.68 -0.32
CA TYR A 58 2.13 4.06 -1.62
C TYR A 58 1.61 3.12 -2.70
N LEU A 59 1.30 3.66 -3.87
CA LEU A 59 0.88 2.89 -5.03
C LEU A 59 1.81 3.13 -6.21
N TYR A 60 2.31 2.04 -6.78
CA TYR A 60 3.25 2.04 -7.89
C TYR A 60 2.59 1.47 -9.15
N ASN A 61 2.88 2.06 -10.31
CA ASN A 61 2.60 1.47 -11.62
C ASN A 61 3.83 0.65 -12.07
N GLY A 62 3.83 -0.62 -11.70
CA GLY A 62 4.97 -1.53 -11.78
C GLY A 62 5.45 -1.94 -10.39
N SER A 63 6.70 -2.39 -10.30
CA SER A 63 7.31 -2.85 -9.05
C SER A 63 7.79 -1.68 -8.19
N PHE A 64 7.66 -1.85 -6.88
CA PHE A 64 8.39 -1.06 -5.88
C PHE A 64 9.88 -1.45 -5.88
N ILE A 65 10.77 -0.46 -5.80
CA ILE A 65 12.21 -0.67 -5.68
C ILE A 65 12.73 0.03 -4.39
N PRO A 66 13.15 -0.72 -3.34
CA PRO A 66 13.47 -0.14 -2.03
C PRO A 66 14.55 0.95 -2.03
N ASN A 67 15.56 0.86 -2.89
CA ASN A 67 16.63 1.87 -3.00
C ASN A 67 16.26 3.06 -3.91
N HIS A 68 15.10 2.99 -4.57
CA HIS A 68 14.55 4.05 -5.42
C HIS A 68 13.04 4.20 -5.14
N PRO A 69 12.64 4.58 -3.91
CA PRO A 69 11.24 4.51 -3.46
C PRO A 69 10.28 5.43 -4.21
N ASN A 70 10.79 6.40 -4.97
CA ASN A 70 9.99 7.30 -5.81
C ASN A 70 9.84 6.82 -7.25
N LEU A 71 10.59 5.79 -7.67
CA LEU A 71 10.47 5.23 -9.02
C LEU A 71 9.12 4.53 -9.16
N ASN A 72 8.41 4.77 -10.28
CA ASN A 72 7.09 4.22 -10.59
C ASN A 72 5.96 4.66 -9.64
N LEU A 73 6.20 5.57 -8.69
CA LEU A 73 5.20 6.03 -7.74
C LEU A 73 4.12 6.84 -8.47
N ILE A 74 2.85 6.49 -8.25
CA ILE A 74 1.70 7.19 -8.86
C ILE A 74 0.75 7.80 -7.83
N ALA A 75 0.78 7.34 -6.58
CA ALA A 75 0.02 7.93 -5.48
C ALA A 75 0.67 7.56 -4.14
N SER A 76 0.56 8.46 -3.16
CA SER A 76 0.97 8.22 -1.78
C SER A 76 0.13 9.09 -0.85
N ASP A 77 -0.21 8.57 0.32
CA ASP A 77 -1.01 9.27 1.33
C ASP A 77 -0.82 8.65 2.72
N ASP A 78 -1.06 9.41 3.79
CA ASP A 78 -1.00 8.98 5.19
C ASP A 78 -2.21 9.38 6.05
N ASP A 79 -3.11 10.28 5.59
CA ASP A 79 -4.17 10.82 6.46
C ASP A 79 -5.57 10.92 5.82
N SER A 80 -5.74 10.68 4.53
CA SER A 80 -6.98 10.96 3.80
C SER A 80 -8.12 9.96 4.01
N SER A 81 -7.87 8.81 4.66
CA SER A 81 -8.95 7.88 5.08
C SER A 81 -9.43 8.12 6.53
N GLY A 82 -8.93 9.17 7.18
CA GLY A 82 -9.30 9.57 8.54
C GLY A 82 -8.63 8.74 9.63
N GLY A 83 -8.35 9.36 10.79
CA GLY A 83 -7.63 8.70 11.87
C GLY A 83 -6.18 8.33 11.53
N ALA A 84 -5.48 9.19 10.77
CA ALA A 84 -4.10 8.97 10.31
C ALA A 84 -3.94 7.66 9.52
N GLN A 85 -4.91 7.41 8.64
CA GLN A 85 -4.93 6.26 7.75
C GLN A 85 -4.82 6.74 6.32
N PHE A 86 -3.96 6.10 5.55
CA PHE A 86 -3.84 6.41 4.13
C PHE A 86 -5.14 6.14 3.38
N GLY A 87 -5.40 6.96 2.37
CA GLY A 87 -6.53 6.84 1.47
C GLY A 87 -6.29 7.55 0.14
N PHE A 88 -6.47 6.86 -0.97
CA PHE A 88 -6.44 7.49 -2.29
C PHE A 88 -7.49 6.93 -3.24
N ALA A 89 -7.91 7.78 -4.18
CA ALA A 89 -8.84 7.45 -5.24
C ALA A 89 -8.19 7.69 -6.60
N LEU A 90 -8.05 6.65 -7.42
CA LEU A 90 -7.38 6.78 -8.71
C LEU A 90 -7.98 5.85 -9.77
N SER A 91 -7.75 6.21 -11.03
CA SER A 91 -8.17 5.43 -12.19
C SER A 91 -7.15 4.33 -12.48
N LEU A 92 -7.57 3.08 -12.33
CA LEU A 92 -6.75 1.91 -12.63
C LEU A 92 -7.18 1.29 -13.96
N GLN A 93 -6.23 0.67 -14.65
CA GLN A 93 -6.45 -0.02 -15.92
C GLN A 93 -6.31 -1.53 -15.73
N PRO A 94 -7.11 -2.35 -16.44
CA PRO A 94 -6.90 -3.79 -16.44
C PRO A 94 -5.57 -4.13 -17.13
N HIS A 95 -4.99 -5.26 -16.77
CA HIS A 95 -3.70 -5.76 -17.28
C HIS A 95 -2.46 -4.92 -16.95
N ALA A 96 -2.62 -3.77 -16.28
CA ALA A 96 -1.50 -3.09 -15.65
C ALA A 96 -1.07 -3.83 -14.37
N ILE A 97 0.23 -3.75 -14.07
CA ILE A 97 0.82 -4.33 -12.87
C ILE A 97 0.93 -3.20 -11.85
N TYR A 98 0.19 -3.26 -10.75
CA TYR A 98 0.32 -2.29 -9.67
C TYR A 98 0.89 -2.95 -8.41
N THR A 99 1.72 -2.22 -7.69
CA THR A 99 2.19 -2.62 -6.35
C THR A 99 1.64 -1.64 -5.33
N LEU A 100 0.84 -2.13 -4.38
CA LEU A 100 0.48 -1.38 -3.18
C LEU A 100 1.53 -1.68 -2.11
N LEU A 101 2.15 -0.65 -1.56
CA LEU A 101 3.01 -0.75 -0.38
C LEU A 101 2.28 -0.17 0.82
N VAL A 102 2.32 -0.89 1.94
CA VAL A 102 1.82 -0.43 3.23
C VAL A 102 2.99 -0.31 4.20
N THR A 103 3.11 0.84 4.83
CA THR A 103 4.11 1.14 5.84
C THR A 103 3.52 2.10 6.89
N THR A 104 4.36 2.73 7.70
CA THR A 104 3.97 3.68 8.75
C THR A 104 4.57 5.06 8.52
N PHE A 105 3.92 6.09 9.05
CA PHE A 105 4.48 7.44 9.06
C PHE A 105 5.75 7.53 9.91
N SER A 106 5.70 6.92 11.10
CA SER A 106 6.80 6.85 12.06
C SER A 106 7.74 5.68 11.77
N ASP A 107 9.04 5.89 12.02
CA ASP A 107 10.06 4.85 11.87
C ASP A 107 9.84 3.70 12.87
N PHE A 108 10.15 2.48 12.44
CA PHE A 108 10.08 1.25 13.23
C PHE A 108 8.74 0.94 13.92
N GLU A 109 7.66 1.63 13.53
CA GLU A 109 6.32 1.34 14.04
C GLU A 109 5.82 -0.01 13.48
N THR A 110 5.13 -0.76 14.35
CA THR A 110 4.67 -2.13 14.06
C THR A 110 3.27 -2.31 14.62
N GLY A 111 2.53 -3.25 14.05
CA GLY A 111 1.17 -3.54 14.45
C GLY A 111 0.28 -4.03 13.31
N PRO A 112 -0.93 -4.48 13.66
CA PRO A 112 -1.89 -5.01 12.70
C PRO A 112 -2.58 -3.88 11.93
N TYR A 113 -2.92 -4.15 10.68
CA TYR A 113 -3.68 -3.24 9.83
C TYR A 113 -4.62 -4.00 8.88
N THR A 114 -5.61 -3.29 8.36
CA THR A 114 -6.50 -3.77 7.30
C THR A 114 -6.49 -2.79 6.13
N VAL A 115 -6.22 -3.29 4.93
CA VAL A 115 -6.44 -2.55 3.67
C VAL A 115 -7.88 -2.77 3.22
N ILE A 116 -8.53 -1.69 2.81
CA ILE A 116 -9.88 -1.67 2.24
C ILE A 116 -9.76 -1.07 0.84
N ALA A 117 -10.07 -1.88 -0.18
CA ALA A 117 -10.14 -1.44 -1.56
C ALA A 117 -11.57 -1.54 -2.07
N SER A 118 -12.04 -0.55 -2.83
CA SER A 118 -13.40 -0.51 -3.36
C SER A 118 -13.47 0.03 -4.79
N GLY A 119 -14.40 -0.50 -5.58
CA GLY A 119 -14.64 -0.07 -6.96
C GLY A 119 -15.88 -0.72 -7.56
N LEU A 120 -16.10 -0.49 -8.86
CA LEU A 120 -17.20 -1.11 -9.61
C LEU A 120 -17.08 -2.64 -9.73
N GLN A 121 -15.87 -3.15 -9.60
CA GLN A 121 -15.56 -4.58 -9.52
C GLN A 121 -14.61 -4.86 -8.37
N ARG A 122 -14.51 -6.13 -8.00
CA ARG A 122 -13.59 -6.60 -6.97
C ARG A 122 -12.14 -6.26 -7.37
N VAL A 123 -11.42 -5.64 -6.45
CA VAL A 123 -9.95 -5.48 -6.54
C VAL A 123 -9.32 -6.76 -6.01
N THR A 124 -8.30 -7.28 -6.71
CA THR A 124 -7.47 -8.38 -6.22
C THR A 124 -6.23 -7.78 -5.56
N LEU A 125 -5.99 -8.18 -4.31
CA LEU A 125 -4.79 -7.84 -3.53
C LEU A 125 -4.14 -9.13 -3.08
N THR A 126 -2.91 -9.38 -3.53
CA THR A 126 -2.14 -10.57 -3.15
C THR A 126 -0.86 -10.11 -2.48
N ARG A 127 -0.69 -10.44 -1.19
CA ARG A 127 0.55 -10.08 -0.46
C ARG A 127 1.74 -10.73 -1.14
N THR A 128 2.76 -9.94 -1.46
CA THR A 128 4.00 -10.42 -2.06
C THR A 128 4.94 -10.81 -0.91
N SER A 129 5.38 -12.06 -0.87
CA SER A 129 6.41 -12.47 0.10
C SER A 129 7.74 -11.85 -0.29
N ILE A 130 8.19 -10.86 0.47
CA ILE A 130 9.54 -10.31 0.30
C ILE A 130 10.46 -11.19 1.12
N VAL A 131 11.19 -12.09 0.46
CA VAL A 131 12.30 -12.81 1.10
C VAL A 131 13.31 -11.75 1.52
N GLY A 132 13.42 -11.51 2.83
CA GLY A 132 14.36 -10.55 3.37
C GLY A 132 15.77 -10.91 2.92
N THR A 133 16.34 -10.15 1.99
CA THR A 133 17.78 -10.14 1.79
C THR A 133 18.34 -9.27 2.91
N THR A 134 18.83 -9.92 3.96
CA THR A 134 19.76 -9.28 4.89
C THR A 134 20.95 -8.69 4.11
N PRO A 135 21.48 -7.52 4.51
CA PRO A 135 22.73 -6.99 3.96
C PRO A 135 23.89 -8.00 3.99
#